data_AF-A0A183G5M3-F1
#
_entry.id   AF-A0A183G5M3-F1
#
_cell.length_a   1.000
_cell.length_b   1.000
_cell.length_c   1.000
_cell.angle_alpha   90.00
_cell.angle_beta   90.00
_cell.angle_gamma   90.00
#
_symmetry.space_group_name_H-M   'P 1'
#
loop_
_entity.id
_entity.type
_entity.pdbx_description
1 polymer ?
#
loop_
_entity_poly.entity_id
_entity_poly.type
_entity_poly.pdbx_seq_one_letter_code
_entity_poly.pdbx_strand_id
1 'polypeptide(L)'
;LMSNDYVTEIRLLWKTFQLICEKDTILYTRSMIYNLLDSKRCPHARSCTNDKCGSINRSLLPELRNANHFPGVTGCKAGGPGCDCFYPSSGCLFCRIYLVPNNDDIYEFYKCARWKETVQLLLIQIDAHLEEERAAKEEVKSHSNLMRRLEEVLTDLWVAIEDL
;
A
#
# COMPACT_ATOMS: atom_id res chain seq x y z
N LEU A 1 35.67 17.84 55.89
CA LEU A 1 34.49 17.64 55.01
C LEU A 1 34.94 18.03 53.62
N MET A 2 35.43 17.08 52.82
CA MET A 2 35.71 17.32 51.39
C MET A 2 34.56 16.66 50.63
N SER A 3 33.74 17.46 49.94
CA SER A 3 32.76 16.94 49.00
C SER A 3 33.50 16.56 47.72
N ASN A 4 33.39 15.29 47.31
CA ASN A 4 33.80 14.88 45.97
C ASN A 4 32.67 15.27 45.02
N ASP A 5 32.76 16.47 44.47
CA ASP A 5 31.77 16.97 43.51
C ASP A 5 32.15 16.51 42.10
N TYR A 6 31.55 15.38 41.69
CA TYR A 6 31.61 14.89 40.32
C TYR A 6 30.51 15.56 39.51
N VAL A 7 30.88 16.23 38.41
CA VAL A 7 29.91 16.87 37.50
C VAL A 7 29.90 16.10 36.18
N THR A 8 28.76 15.50 35.86
CA THR A 8 28.49 14.85 34.58
C THR A 8 27.53 15.71 33.77
N GLU A 9 27.91 16.08 32.56
CA GLU A 9 27.05 16.74 31.57
C GLU A 9 26.54 15.68 30.58
N ILE A 10 25.22 15.52 30.49
CA ILE A 10 24.57 14.67 29.48
C ILE A 10 23.93 15.58 28.43
N ARG A 11 24.35 15.44 27.18
CA ARG A 11 23.73 16.10 26.02
C ARG A 11 22.92 15.08 25.23
N LEU A 12 21.62 15.35 25.11
CA LEU A 12 20.74 14.61 24.23
C LEU A 12 20.49 15.44 22.98
N LEU A 13 20.88 14.91 21.82
CA LEU A 13 20.66 15.57 20.54
C LEU A 13 19.66 14.76 19.74
N TRP A 14 18.66 15.45 19.19
CA TRP A 14 17.73 14.84 18.24
C TRP A 14 18.48 14.49 16.97
N LYS A 15 18.51 13.21 16.61
CA LYS A 15 19.12 12.75 15.38
C LYS A 15 18.11 12.74 14.25
N THR A 16 16.98 12.06 14.46
CA THR A 16 15.89 11.97 13.48
C THR A 16 14.56 11.74 14.19
N PHE A 17 13.53 12.38 13.66
CA PHE A 17 12.13 12.10 13.99
C PHE A 17 11.48 11.47 12.76
N GLN A 18 10.86 10.30 12.93
CA GLN A 18 10.26 9.54 11.84
C GLN A 18 8.82 9.16 12.19
N LEU A 19 7.92 9.31 11.22
CA LEU A 19 6.56 8.81 11.28
C LEU A 19 6.45 7.58 10.39
N ILE A 20 6.23 6.42 10.98
CA ILE A 20 6.10 5.15 10.27
C ILE A 20 4.61 4.88 10.01
N CYS A 21 4.23 4.77 8.74
CA CYS A 21 2.86 4.46 8.34
C CYS A 21 2.51 3.00 8.64
N GLU A 22 1.48 2.78 9.46
CA GLU A 22 0.84 1.47 9.63
C GLU A 22 -0.21 1.30 8.54
N LYS A 23 0.11 0.46 7.55
CA LYS A 23 -0.70 0.27 6.34
C LYS A 23 -1.99 -0.50 6.63
N ASP A 24 -3.08 -0.02 6.03
CA ASP A 24 -4.38 -0.66 5.97
C ASP A 24 -4.85 -0.74 4.51
N THR A 25 -4.88 -1.95 3.97
CA THR A 25 -5.11 -2.21 2.54
C THR A 25 -6.58 -2.11 2.20
N ILE A 26 -6.89 -1.27 1.21
CA ILE A 26 -8.26 -1.05 0.74
C ILE A 26 -8.59 -2.01 -0.39
N LEU A 27 -7.75 -2.07 -1.43
CA LEU A 27 -7.94 -2.95 -2.57
C LEU A 27 -6.63 -3.19 -3.33
N TYR A 28 -6.64 -4.22 -4.16
CA TYR A 28 -5.61 -4.46 -5.17
C TYR A 28 -6.15 -4.14 -6.55
N THR A 29 -5.29 -3.54 -7.37
CA THR A 29 -5.60 -3.21 -8.76
C THR A 29 -4.40 -3.54 -9.64
N ARG A 30 -4.58 -3.50 -10.96
CA ARG A 30 -3.53 -3.69 -11.96
C ARG A 30 -3.78 -2.79 -13.15
N SER A 31 -2.75 -2.52 -13.94
CA SER A 31 -2.95 -1.77 -15.18
C SER A 31 -3.75 -2.61 -16.17
N MET A 32 -4.82 -2.05 -16.75
CA MET A 32 -5.71 -2.74 -17.67
C MET A 32 -5.94 -1.91 -18.93
N ILE A 33 -6.10 -2.60 -20.06
CA ILE A 33 -6.45 -2.00 -21.34
C ILE A 33 -7.83 -2.47 -21.80
N TYR A 34 -8.58 -1.58 -22.46
CA TYR A 34 -9.88 -1.89 -23.04
C TYR A 34 -9.72 -2.51 -24.43
N ASN A 35 -10.41 -3.63 -24.65
CA ASN A 35 -10.53 -4.28 -25.94
C ASN A 35 -12.01 -4.45 -26.32
N LEU A 36 -12.27 -4.48 -27.63
CA LEU A 36 -13.60 -4.71 -28.19
C LEU A 36 -13.58 -5.97 -29.03
N LEU A 37 -14.55 -6.85 -28.82
CA LEU A 37 -14.82 -7.98 -29.70
C LEU A 37 -16.29 -7.92 -30.14
N ASP A 38 -16.52 -8.02 -31.43
CA ASP A 38 -17.87 -8.05 -32.00
C ASP A 38 -18.10 -9.25 -32.90
N SER A 39 -19.37 -9.62 -33.06
CA SER A 39 -19.80 -10.68 -33.97
C SER A 39 -21.19 -10.38 -34.50
N LYS A 40 -21.27 -10.17 -35.82
CA LYS A 40 -22.53 -10.05 -36.55
C LYS A 40 -23.14 -11.43 -36.79
N ARG A 41 -24.44 -11.57 -36.55
CA ARG A 41 -25.23 -12.77 -36.85
C ARG A 41 -26.50 -12.38 -37.60
N CYS A 42 -26.80 -13.15 -38.63
CA CYS A 42 -28.06 -13.03 -39.34
C CYS A 42 -29.24 -13.47 -38.44
N PRO A 43 -30.46 -13.02 -38.77
CA PRO A 43 -31.65 -13.51 -38.09
C PRO A 43 -31.70 -15.03 -38.12
N HIS A 44 -32.09 -15.63 -37.01
CA HIS A 44 -32.19 -17.07 -36.77
C HIS A 44 -30.84 -17.82 -36.82
N ALA A 45 -29.71 -17.11 -36.83
CA ALA A 45 -28.38 -17.72 -36.80
C ALA A 45 -27.79 -17.71 -35.38
N ARG A 46 -27.44 -18.91 -34.89
CA ARG A 46 -26.82 -19.11 -33.56
C ARG A 46 -27.62 -18.42 -32.44
N SER A 47 -27.00 -17.52 -31.67
CA SER A 47 -27.66 -16.82 -30.57
C SER A 47 -28.66 -15.75 -31.04
N CYS A 48 -28.64 -15.37 -32.33
CA CYS A 48 -29.55 -14.36 -32.89
C CYS A 48 -30.91 -14.96 -33.24
N THR A 49 -31.63 -15.43 -32.23
CA THR A 49 -32.99 -15.99 -32.34
C THR A 49 -33.95 -15.18 -31.49
N ASN A 50 -35.15 -14.93 -31.99
CA ASN A 50 -36.17 -14.08 -31.33
C ASN A 50 -35.60 -12.67 -31.01
N ASP A 51 -36.17 -12.00 -30.02
CA ASP A 51 -35.67 -10.70 -29.53
C ASP A 51 -34.48 -10.85 -28.59
N LYS A 52 -33.39 -11.46 -29.07
CA LYS A 52 -32.18 -11.65 -28.26
C LYS A 52 -31.53 -10.33 -27.91
N CYS A 53 -31.53 -9.36 -28.82
CA CYS A 53 -30.95 -8.05 -28.54
C CYS A 53 -31.75 -7.28 -27.48
N GLY A 54 -33.09 -7.33 -27.47
CA GLY A 54 -33.90 -6.68 -26.44
C GLY A 54 -33.77 -7.32 -25.06
N SER A 55 -33.43 -8.62 -25.02
CA SER A 55 -33.23 -9.38 -23.79
C SER A 55 -31.76 -9.62 -23.43
N ILE A 56 -30.82 -8.93 -24.07
CA ILE A 56 -29.41 -9.16 -23.79
C ILE A 56 -29.05 -8.63 -22.41
N ASN A 57 -28.71 -9.54 -21.51
CA ASN A 57 -28.10 -9.19 -20.24
C ASN A 57 -26.57 -9.26 -20.39
N ARG A 58 -25.80 -9.01 -19.33
CA ARG A 58 -24.35 -9.23 -19.24
C ARG A 58 -23.94 -10.72 -19.40
N SER A 59 -24.75 -11.51 -20.11
CA SER A 59 -24.54 -12.88 -20.53
C SER A 59 -23.30 -13.04 -21.40
N LEU A 60 -22.68 -14.21 -21.24
CA LEU A 60 -21.57 -14.68 -22.05
C LEU A 60 -22.15 -15.34 -23.31
N LEU A 61 -21.73 -14.87 -24.48
CA LEU A 61 -22.19 -15.41 -25.76
C LEU A 61 -21.13 -16.29 -26.40
N PRO A 62 -21.50 -17.43 -27.02
CA PRO A 62 -20.55 -18.28 -27.72
C PRO A 62 -19.86 -17.56 -28.88
N GLU A 63 -20.52 -16.57 -29.48
CA GLU A 63 -19.94 -15.69 -30.50
C GLU A 63 -18.77 -14.85 -29.99
N LEU A 64 -18.71 -14.59 -28.68
CA LEU A 64 -17.72 -13.73 -28.03
C LEU A 64 -16.80 -14.52 -27.10
N ARG A 65 -16.64 -15.83 -27.34
CA ARG A 65 -15.88 -16.76 -26.47
C ARG A 65 -14.48 -16.25 -26.10
N ASN A 66 -13.78 -15.62 -27.04
CA ASN A 66 -12.45 -15.06 -26.82
C ASN A 66 -12.44 -13.87 -25.85
N ALA A 67 -13.58 -13.22 -25.60
CA ALA A 67 -13.69 -12.11 -24.64
C ALA A 67 -14.42 -12.53 -23.34
N ASN A 68 -15.03 -13.71 -23.30
CA ASN A 68 -15.82 -14.17 -22.16
C ASN A 68 -14.97 -14.50 -20.93
N HIS A 69 -13.68 -14.79 -21.10
CA HIS A 69 -12.77 -15.07 -19.99
C HIS A 69 -12.24 -13.78 -19.31
N PHE A 70 -12.49 -12.63 -19.92
CA PHE A 70 -12.10 -11.33 -19.37
C PHE A 70 -13.29 -10.60 -18.75
N PRO A 71 -13.06 -9.83 -17.68
CA PRO A 71 -14.10 -8.95 -17.12
C PRO A 71 -14.51 -7.92 -18.17
N GLY A 72 -15.81 -7.71 -18.31
CA GLY A 72 -16.33 -6.88 -19.38
C GLY A 72 -17.85 -6.85 -19.44
N VAL A 73 -18.36 -5.98 -20.31
CA VAL A 73 -19.79 -5.77 -20.53
C VAL A 73 -20.14 -6.18 -21.95
N THR A 74 -21.18 -6.98 -22.08
CA THR A 74 -21.74 -7.41 -23.37
C THR A 74 -22.92 -6.51 -23.75
N GLY A 75 -23.02 -6.16 -25.03
CA GLY A 75 -24.14 -5.44 -25.62
C GLY A 75 -24.60 -6.06 -26.94
N CYS A 76 -25.77 -5.62 -27.42
CA CYS A 76 -26.34 -6.02 -28.71
C CYS A 76 -26.89 -4.79 -29.41
N LYS A 77 -26.71 -4.71 -30.73
CA LYS A 77 -27.41 -3.76 -31.59
C LYS A 77 -28.14 -4.53 -32.67
N ALA A 78 -29.43 -4.24 -32.85
CA ALA A 78 -30.18 -4.80 -33.97
C ALA A 78 -29.77 -4.08 -35.27
N GLY A 79 -29.47 -4.84 -36.32
CA GLY A 79 -29.14 -4.32 -37.64
C GLY A 79 -30.39 -3.94 -38.45
N GLY A 80 -30.25 -3.02 -39.40
CA GLY A 80 -31.31 -2.69 -40.36
C GLY A 80 -31.45 -3.71 -41.50
N PRO A 81 -32.49 -3.62 -42.33
CA PRO A 81 -32.65 -4.48 -43.51
C PRO A 81 -31.50 -4.28 -44.52
N GLY A 82 -31.10 -5.34 -45.23
CA GLY A 82 -30.09 -5.28 -46.30
C GLY A 82 -28.67 -5.71 -45.93
N CYS A 83 -28.48 -6.40 -44.81
CA CYS A 83 -27.16 -6.71 -44.23
C CYS A 83 -26.54 -8.07 -44.66
N ASP A 84 -26.55 -8.44 -45.94
CA ASP A 84 -26.03 -9.74 -46.46
C ASP A 84 -26.65 -10.99 -45.79
N CYS A 85 -27.90 -10.88 -45.36
CA CYS A 85 -28.65 -11.97 -44.73
C CYS A 85 -29.83 -12.38 -45.62
N PHE A 86 -30.11 -13.69 -45.66
CA PHE A 86 -31.21 -14.25 -46.46
C PHE A 86 -32.60 -13.77 -45.97
N TYR A 87 -32.74 -13.53 -44.67
CA TYR A 87 -33.99 -13.08 -44.07
C TYR A 87 -34.12 -11.55 -44.08
N PRO A 88 -35.32 -10.99 -44.36
CA PRO A 88 -35.55 -9.54 -44.37
C PRO A 88 -35.58 -8.91 -42.97
N SER A 89 -35.56 -9.71 -41.90
CA SER A 89 -35.56 -9.26 -40.51
C SER A 89 -34.21 -8.70 -40.04
N SER A 90 -34.21 -7.98 -38.92
CA SER A 90 -33.01 -7.39 -38.32
C SER A 90 -32.04 -8.46 -37.78
N GLY A 91 -30.77 -8.38 -38.17
CA GLY A 91 -29.70 -9.21 -37.59
C GLY A 91 -29.26 -8.71 -36.21
N CYS A 92 -28.39 -9.47 -35.55
CA CYS A 92 -27.81 -9.10 -34.25
C CYS A 92 -26.33 -8.79 -34.41
N LEU A 93 -25.91 -7.61 -33.96
CA LEU A 93 -24.51 -7.27 -33.75
C LEU A 93 -24.20 -7.38 -32.26
N PHE A 94 -23.60 -8.50 -31.87
CA PHE A 94 -23.14 -8.70 -30.51
C PHE A 94 -21.78 -8.04 -30.34
N CYS A 95 -21.58 -7.32 -29.24
CA CYS A 95 -20.28 -6.76 -28.89
C CYS A 95 -19.98 -6.96 -27.42
N ARG A 96 -18.70 -7.04 -27.07
CA ARG A 96 -18.23 -7.05 -25.69
C ARG A 96 -17.01 -6.17 -25.57
N ILE A 97 -17.11 -5.21 -24.66
CA ILE A 97 -16.00 -4.38 -24.21
C ILE A 97 -15.42 -5.07 -22.97
N TYR A 98 -14.14 -5.45 -23.00
CA TYR A 98 -13.50 -6.22 -21.96
C TYR A 98 -12.12 -5.68 -21.61
N LEU A 99 -11.67 -5.98 -20.41
CA LEU A 99 -10.40 -5.52 -19.84
C LEU A 99 -9.37 -6.65 -19.84
N VAL A 100 -8.19 -6.37 -20.38
CA VAL A 100 -7.04 -7.28 -20.37
C VAL A 100 -5.91 -6.62 -19.56
N PRO A 101 -5.17 -7.38 -18.73
CA PRO A 101 -4.00 -6.84 -18.03
C PRO A 101 -2.98 -6.31 -19.03
N ASN A 102 -2.46 -5.11 -18.78
CA ASN A 102 -1.37 -4.54 -19.58
C ASN A 102 -0.01 -5.10 -19.17
N ASN A 103 0.12 -5.44 -17.89
CA ASN A 103 1.31 -5.98 -17.24
C ASN A 103 0.90 -6.95 -16.12
N ASP A 104 1.89 -7.65 -15.58
CA ASP A 104 1.74 -8.58 -14.44
C ASP A 104 1.89 -7.88 -13.08
N ASP A 105 2.10 -6.56 -13.07
CA ASP A 105 2.26 -5.77 -11.84
C ASP A 105 0.92 -5.60 -11.11
N ILE A 106 0.92 -5.93 -9.82
CA ILE A 106 -0.21 -5.74 -8.92
C ILE A 106 0.09 -4.55 -8.00
N TYR A 107 -0.79 -3.55 -8.04
CA TYR A 107 -0.72 -2.37 -7.20
C TYR A 107 -1.65 -2.52 -6.00
N GLU A 108 -1.13 -2.16 -4.84
CA GLU A 108 -1.90 -2.09 -3.60
C GLU A 108 -2.34 -0.65 -3.36
N PHE A 109 -3.65 -0.43 -3.25
CA PHE A 109 -4.20 0.82 -2.77
C PHE A 109 -4.45 0.69 -1.27
N TYR A 110 -3.67 1.40 -0.47
CA TYR A 110 -3.75 1.38 0.99
C TYR A 110 -3.80 2.79 1.56
N LYS A 111 -4.30 2.90 2.78
CA LYS A 111 -4.20 4.12 3.60
C LYS A 111 -3.35 3.82 4.84
N CYS A 112 -2.82 4.85 5.47
CA CYS A 112 -2.20 4.71 6.78
C CYS A 112 -3.32 4.78 7.83
N ALA A 113 -3.60 3.68 8.52
CA ALA A 113 -4.60 3.67 9.60
C ALA A 113 -4.09 4.47 10.81
N ARG A 114 -2.78 4.39 11.07
CA ARG A 114 -2.09 5.11 12.12
C ARG A 114 -0.69 5.49 11.66
N TRP A 115 -0.12 6.50 12.32
CA TRP A 115 1.27 6.89 12.18
C TRP A 115 1.96 6.61 13.50
N LYS A 116 2.98 5.76 13.47
CA LYS A 116 3.79 5.46 14.64
C LYS A 116 4.97 6.41 14.69
N GLU A 117 5.10 7.14 15.78
CA GLU A 117 6.18 8.08 15.98
C GLU A 117 7.44 7.35 16.46
N THR A 118 8.59 7.75 15.96
CA THR A 118 9.88 7.16 16.32
C THR A 118 10.93 8.26 16.36
N VAL A 119 11.50 8.45 17.55
CA VAL A 119 12.58 9.42 17.79
C VAL A 119 13.89 8.66 17.91
N GLN A 120 14.91 9.10 17.17
CA GLN A 120 16.29 8.67 17.38
C GLN A 120 17.04 9.79 18.10
N LEU A 121 17.56 9.48 19.28
CA LEU A 121 18.38 10.39 20.07
C LEU A 121 19.85 9.98 20.00
N LEU A 122 20.73 10.97 19.96
CA LEU A 122 22.16 10.83 20.14
C LEU A 122 22.49 11.28 21.56
N LEU A 123 23.01 10.36 22.37
CA LEU A 123 23.45 10.62 23.73
C LEU A 123 24.95 10.86 23.75
N ILE A 124 25.36 11.99 24.34
CA ILE A 124 26.75 12.35 24.57
C ILE A 124 26.90 12.60 26.08
N GLN A 125 27.79 11.84 26.73
CA GLN A 125 28.13 12.03 28.14
C GLN A 125 29.51 12.66 28.23
N ILE A 126 29.64 13.73 29.02
CA ILE A 126 30.89 14.43 29.30
C ILE A 126 31.06 14.42 30.82
N ASP A 127 32.06 13.70 31.31
CA ASP A 127 32.40 13.66 32.73
C ASP A 127 33.53 14.65 33.00
N ALA A 128 33.27 15.67 33.83
CA ALA A 128 34.28 16.62 34.27
C ALA A 128 34.76 16.24 35.67
N HIS A 129 35.99 15.75 35.75
CA HIS A 129 36.68 15.53 37.02
C HIS A 129 37.31 16.85 37.45
N LEU A 130 36.62 17.61 38.29
CA LEU A 130 37.21 18.78 38.94
C LEU A 130 38.03 18.30 40.14
N GLU A 131 39.17 17.65 39.89
CA GLU A 131 40.16 17.42 40.93
C GLU A 131 41.35 18.37 40.76
N GLU A 132 41.42 19.33 41.68
CA GLU A 132 42.66 19.97 42.07
C GLU A 132 43.74 18.90 42.27
N GLU A 133 44.90 19.10 41.65
CA GLU A 133 46.04 18.18 41.62
C GLU A 133 46.32 17.49 42.96
N ARG A 134 46.15 16.16 43.04
CA ARG A 134 47.14 15.23 43.64
C ARG A 134 46.71 13.75 43.56
N ALA A 135 47.30 13.08 42.59
CA ALA A 135 47.79 11.70 42.65
C ALA A 135 46.98 10.67 43.47
N ALA A 136 46.13 9.88 42.81
CA ALA A 136 45.85 8.51 43.25
C ALA A 136 45.51 7.58 42.06
N LYS A 137 46.27 6.49 41.97
CA LYS A 137 46.00 5.30 41.19
C LYS A 137 44.75 4.61 41.75
N GLU A 138 43.71 4.38 40.94
CA GLU A 138 42.84 3.20 41.01
C GLU A 138 41.80 3.23 39.87
N GLU A 139 42.19 2.77 38.68
CA GLU A 139 41.24 2.37 37.65
C GLU A 139 40.72 0.95 37.95
N VAL A 140 39.43 0.70 37.66
CA VAL A 140 38.75 -0.59 37.35
C VAL A 140 37.41 -0.84 38.10
N LYS A 141 37.00 -0.05 39.11
CA LYS A 141 35.67 -0.25 39.76
C LYS A 141 34.51 0.58 39.19
N SER A 142 34.69 1.22 38.02
CA SER A 142 33.75 2.22 37.47
C SER A 142 32.71 1.64 36.51
N HIS A 143 32.98 0.51 35.84
CA HIS A 143 32.12 0.05 34.75
C HIS A 143 30.74 -0.49 35.17
N SER A 144 30.56 -1.01 36.40
CA SER A 144 29.25 -1.52 36.83
C SER A 144 28.30 -0.40 37.28
N ASN A 145 28.82 0.67 37.87
CA ASN A 145 28.02 1.79 38.34
C ASN A 145 27.58 2.72 37.21
N LEU A 146 28.35 2.78 36.11
CA LEU A 146 28.02 3.57 34.93
C LEU A 146 26.76 3.04 34.22
N MET A 147 26.66 1.71 34.05
CA MET A 147 25.50 1.07 33.41
C MET A 147 24.22 1.22 34.24
N ARG A 148 24.30 1.11 35.58
CA ARG A 148 23.15 1.26 36.48
C ARG A 148 22.58 2.68 36.48
N ARG A 149 23.45 3.70 36.35
CA ARG A 149 23.03 5.12 36.30
C ARG A 149 22.43 5.50 34.95
N LEU A 150 22.89 4.86 33.86
CA LEU A 150 22.28 5.00 32.54
C LEU A 150 20.84 4.47 32.51
N GLU A 151 20.56 3.35 33.20
CA GLU A 151 19.20 2.80 33.30
C GLU A 151 18.24 3.73 34.07
N GLU A 152 18.69 4.37 35.16
CA GLU A 152 17.90 5.34 35.93
C GLU A 152 17.57 6.60 35.11
N VAL A 153 18.55 7.16 34.40
CA VAL A 153 18.34 8.35 33.53
C VAL A 153 17.43 8.01 32.35
N LEU A 154 17.53 6.79 31.79
CA LEU A 154 16.67 6.33 30.70
C LEU A 154 15.21 6.11 31.14
N THR A 155 14.96 5.80 32.41
CA THR A 155 13.59 5.66 32.93
C THR A 155 12.92 7.02 33.09
N ASP A 156 13.63 8.01 33.61
CA ASP A 156 13.11 9.38 33.73
C ASP A 156 12.87 10.04 32.35
N LEU A 157 13.72 9.73 31.36
CA LEU A 157 13.52 10.16 29.97
C LEU A 157 12.33 9.49 29.29
N TRP A 158 12.04 8.23 29.62
CA TRP A 158 10.85 7.54 29.10
C TRP A 158 9.57 8.23 29.55
N VAL A 159 9.50 8.63 30.84
CA VAL A 159 8.36 9.37 31.40
C VAL A 159 8.20 10.74 30.73
N ALA A 160 9.30 11.46 30.49
CA ALA A 160 9.24 12.77 29.83
C ALA A 160 8.87 12.72 28.33
N ILE A 161 9.07 11.57 27.67
CA ILE A 161 8.68 11.35 26.27
C ILE A 161 7.22 10.91 26.15
N GLU A 162 6.63 10.27 27.17
CA GLU A 162 5.19 9.92 27.17
C GLU A 162 4.26 11.13 27.38
N ASP A 163 4.78 12.24 27.93
CA ASP A 163 4.04 13.49 28.20
C ASP A 163 4.11 14.53 27.05
N LEU A 164 4.76 14.19 25.91
CA LEU A 164 4.85 15.00 24.68
C LEU A 164 3.92 14.47 23.58
#